data_AF-A0A6G2QEB4-F1
#
_entry.id   AF-A0A6G2QEB4-F1
#
_cell.length_a   1.000
_cell.length_b   1.000
_cell.length_c   1.000
_cell.angle_alpha   90.00
_cell.angle_beta   90.00
_cell.angle_gamma   90.00
#
_symmetry.space_group_name_H-M   'P 1'
#
loop_
_entity.id
_entity.type
_entity.pdbx_description
1 polymer ?
#
loop_
_entity_poly.entity_id
_entity_poly.type
_entity_poly.pdbx_seq_one_letter_code
_entity_poly.pdbx_strand_id
1 'polypeptide(L)'
;MFWLLLLLLAWAFTGTACVRLCLAAMRAAAADPGPGPERGGVVEDHDLTLYEAAFLSGGPQRVADVTLLSMARQRRLHLAHTGWATVVDPLGRDEIERSVIGAIGPEGQSRIAPVRTRAAHTDAVRRLADRLVRSGLAVPDAAGPTIGAAVRQVRAAALAVAVLAVAALLIPIQADTSRLMVGLWFLLPFTLSLSCLAIARFEVHPYSPWASAAGQRVLGALLRRRPGDEPSFLTSVALRGIRAIGEPELRAAFTHRDAPHRE
;
A
#
# COMPACT_ATOMS: atom_id res chain seq x y z
N MET A 1 3.37 -43.08 14.77
CA MET A 1 3.60 -43.07 13.29
C MET A 1 2.91 -41.90 12.57
N PHE A 2 1.68 -41.51 12.94
CA PHE A 2 0.96 -40.37 12.32
C PHE A 2 1.70 -39.01 12.36
N TRP A 3 2.56 -38.79 13.36
CA TRP A 3 3.32 -37.55 13.50
C TRP A 3 4.33 -37.31 12.37
N LEU A 4 4.84 -38.38 11.75
CA LEU A 4 5.74 -38.28 10.60
C LEU A 4 5.02 -37.77 9.34
N LEU A 5 3.74 -38.11 9.16
CA LEU A 5 2.93 -37.58 8.05
C LEU A 5 2.66 -36.08 8.22
N LEU A 6 2.42 -35.63 9.46
CA LEU A 6 2.26 -34.21 9.79
C LEU A 6 3.58 -33.43 9.60
N LEU A 7 4.72 -34.03 9.95
CA LEU A 7 6.05 -33.45 9.73
C LEU A 7 6.35 -33.30 8.23
N LEU A 8 6.03 -34.32 7.43
CA LEU A 8 6.26 -34.33 5.99
C LEU A 8 5.37 -33.30 5.27
N LEU A 9 4.13 -33.10 5.74
CA LEU A 9 3.23 -32.04 5.27
C LEU A 9 3.78 -30.64 5.61
N ALA A 10 4.31 -30.45 6.82
CA ALA A 10 4.94 -29.18 7.23
C ALA A 10 6.18 -28.85 6.38
N TRP A 11 6.99 -29.85 6.06
CA TRP A 11 8.14 -29.71 5.17
C TRP A 11 7.73 -29.38 3.72
N ALA A 12 6.69 -30.06 3.19
CA ALA A 12 6.16 -29.74 1.88
C ALA A 12 5.67 -28.29 1.80
N PHE A 13 4.95 -27.83 2.83
CA PHE A 13 4.45 -26.46 2.90
C PHE A 13 5.59 -25.44 2.98
N THR A 14 6.61 -25.71 3.80
CA THR A 14 7.82 -24.87 3.93
C THR A 14 8.59 -24.79 2.61
N GLY A 15 8.75 -25.92 1.91
CA GLY A 15 9.38 -25.98 0.60
C GLY A 15 8.65 -25.13 -0.43
N THR A 16 7.31 -25.19 -0.47
CA THR A 16 6.52 -24.36 -1.40
C THR A 16 6.62 -22.86 -1.09
N ALA A 17 6.74 -22.47 0.18
CA ALA A 17 6.96 -21.09 0.58
C ALA A 17 8.34 -20.58 0.15
N CYS A 18 9.39 -21.40 0.36
CA CYS A 18 10.76 -21.08 -0.03
C CYS A 18 10.90 -20.89 -1.55
N VAL A 19 10.38 -21.84 -2.34
CA VAL A 19 10.38 -21.76 -3.81
C VAL A 19 9.65 -20.52 -4.30
N ARG A 20 8.51 -20.18 -3.69
CA ARG A 20 7.75 -18.96 -4.04
C ARG A 20 8.50 -17.68 -3.70
N LEU A 21 9.25 -17.66 -2.60
CA LEU A 21 10.09 -16.52 -2.22
C LEU A 21 11.27 -16.37 -3.19
N CYS A 22 11.96 -17.45 -3.54
CA CYS A 22 13.03 -17.44 -4.54
C CYS A 22 12.51 -16.96 -5.91
N LEU A 23 11.33 -17.40 -6.33
CA LEU A 23 10.71 -16.93 -7.57
C LEU A 23 10.30 -15.45 -7.50
N ALA A 24 9.89 -14.95 -6.33
CA ALA A 24 9.58 -13.53 -6.15
C ALA A 24 10.87 -12.68 -6.19
N ALA A 25 11.93 -13.11 -5.51
CA ALA A 25 13.24 -12.47 -5.53
C ALA A 25 13.85 -12.47 -6.93
N MET A 26 13.79 -13.60 -7.67
CA MET A 26 14.25 -13.66 -9.05
C MET A 26 13.43 -12.77 -9.99
N ARG A 27 12.12 -12.64 -9.78
CA ARG A 27 11.29 -11.69 -10.57
C ARG A 27 11.63 -10.23 -10.25
N ALA A 28 11.93 -9.92 -8.99
CA ALA A 28 12.39 -8.60 -8.58
C ALA A 28 13.77 -8.28 -9.19
N ALA A 29 14.70 -9.24 -9.15
CA ALA A 29 16.04 -9.10 -9.75
C ALA A 29 16.01 -9.06 -11.29
N ALA A 30 15.14 -9.84 -11.94
CA ALA A 30 14.95 -9.77 -13.40
C ALA A 30 14.27 -8.47 -13.85
N ALA A 31 13.51 -7.81 -12.95
CA ALA A 31 12.97 -6.48 -13.18
C ALA A 31 13.99 -5.36 -12.90
N ASP A 32 15.18 -5.70 -12.40
CA ASP A 32 16.30 -4.78 -12.19
C ASP A 32 17.40 -5.06 -13.24
N PRO A 33 17.25 -4.60 -14.48
CA PRO A 33 18.39 -4.53 -15.38
C PRO A 33 19.35 -3.50 -14.79
N GLY A 34 20.42 -4.00 -14.16
CA GLY A 34 21.56 -3.20 -13.72
C GLY A 34 22.10 -2.30 -14.83
N PRO A 35 23.00 -1.36 -14.50
CA PRO A 35 23.28 -0.18 -15.31
C PRO A 35 23.84 -0.56 -16.68
N GLY A 36 22.95 -0.67 -17.66
CA GLY A 36 23.32 -0.72 -19.06
C GLY A 36 23.88 0.65 -19.44
N PRO A 37 25.12 0.74 -19.92
CA PRO A 37 25.60 1.99 -20.49
C PRO A 37 24.81 2.20 -21.78
N GLU A 38 24.29 3.41 -21.95
CA GLU A 38 23.89 3.97 -23.24
C GLU A 38 22.55 3.47 -23.82
N ARG A 39 21.46 4.07 -23.33
CA ARG A 39 20.48 4.73 -24.21
C ARG A 39 20.07 6.06 -23.60
N GLY A 40 20.78 7.11 -24.02
CA GLY A 40 20.40 8.49 -23.80
C GLY A 40 19.01 8.76 -24.38
N GLY A 41 18.15 9.30 -23.53
CA GLY A 41 16.82 9.78 -23.87
C GLY A 41 16.33 10.66 -22.73
N VAL A 42 16.85 11.89 -22.68
CA VAL A 42 16.28 13.08 -22.03
C VAL A 42 15.53 12.77 -20.72
N VAL A 43 16.27 12.52 -19.63
CA VAL A 43 15.76 12.80 -18.29
C VAL A 43 16.23 14.21 -17.92
N GLU A 44 15.78 15.17 -18.71
CA GLU A 44 15.77 16.57 -18.28
C GLU A 44 14.62 16.73 -17.29
N ASP A 45 14.98 17.12 -16.07
CA ASP A 45 14.17 17.94 -15.15
C ASP A 45 12.63 17.75 -15.18
N HIS A 46 12.16 16.51 -15.10
CA HIS A 46 10.73 16.28 -14.88
C HIS A 46 10.44 16.49 -13.40
N ASP A 47 10.23 17.74 -13.01
CA ASP A 47 9.65 18.09 -11.71
C ASP A 47 8.26 17.43 -11.64
N LEU A 48 8.18 16.26 -10.99
CA LEU A 48 6.92 15.54 -10.80
C LEU A 48 5.92 16.49 -10.16
N THR A 49 4.73 16.56 -10.76
CA THR A 49 3.64 17.29 -10.14
C THR A 49 3.25 16.63 -8.82
N LEU A 50 2.67 17.41 -7.91
CA LEU A 50 2.20 16.92 -6.62
C LEU A 50 1.25 15.71 -6.75
N TYR A 51 0.39 15.69 -7.77
CA TYR A 51 -0.54 14.59 -8.04
C TYR A 51 0.16 13.34 -8.58
N GLU A 52 1.20 13.49 -9.41
CA GLU A 52 1.98 12.35 -9.90
C GLU A 52 2.79 11.73 -8.77
N ALA A 53 3.45 12.54 -7.95
CA ALA A 53 4.14 12.07 -6.75
C ALA A 53 3.17 11.32 -5.82
N ALA A 54 1.97 11.87 -5.59
CA ALA A 54 0.93 11.22 -4.80
C ALA A 54 0.50 9.86 -5.39
N PHE A 55 0.25 9.81 -6.70
CA PHE A 55 -0.15 8.60 -7.40
C PHE A 55 0.94 7.53 -7.34
N LEU A 56 2.19 7.90 -7.63
CA LEU A 56 3.33 6.98 -7.58
C LEU A 56 3.60 6.47 -6.16
N SER A 57 3.33 7.27 -5.13
CA SER A 57 3.59 6.89 -3.73
C SER A 57 2.48 6.06 -3.08
N GLY A 58 1.21 6.27 -3.47
CA GLY A 58 0.09 5.64 -2.79
C GLY A 58 -1.21 5.55 -3.59
N GLY A 59 -1.16 5.79 -4.89
CA GLY A 59 -2.26 5.63 -5.82
C GLY A 59 -3.36 6.69 -5.79
N PRO A 60 -4.57 6.41 -6.31
CA PRO A 60 -5.62 7.37 -6.60
C PRO A 60 -6.25 7.86 -5.32
N GLN A 61 -6.28 7.00 -4.29
CA GLN A 61 -6.66 7.38 -2.94
C GLN A 61 -5.70 8.43 -2.39
N ARG A 62 -4.39 8.30 -2.66
CA ARG A 62 -3.39 9.31 -2.26
C ARG A 62 -3.55 10.60 -3.04
N VAL A 63 -3.87 10.54 -4.34
CA VAL A 63 -4.21 11.71 -5.15
C VAL A 63 -5.42 12.43 -4.57
N ALA A 64 -6.53 11.71 -4.32
CA ALA A 64 -7.74 12.29 -3.73
C ALA A 64 -7.48 12.95 -2.37
N ASP A 65 -6.69 12.30 -1.51
CA ASP A 65 -6.32 12.86 -0.20
C ASP A 65 -5.56 14.18 -0.32
N VAL A 66 -4.57 14.21 -1.22
CA VAL A 66 -3.74 15.39 -1.44
C VAL A 66 -4.55 16.52 -2.09
N THR A 67 -5.47 16.21 -3.00
CA THR A 67 -6.39 17.21 -3.59
C THR A 67 -7.32 17.79 -2.52
N LEU A 68 -7.98 16.96 -1.71
CA LEU A 68 -8.84 17.43 -0.61
C LEU A 68 -8.06 18.34 0.35
N LEU A 69 -6.85 17.94 0.71
CA LEU A 69 -5.99 18.68 1.62
C LEU A 69 -5.47 20.00 1.02
N SER A 70 -5.09 19.98 -0.26
CA SER A 70 -4.67 21.17 -1.01
C SER A 70 -5.80 22.20 -1.07
N MET A 71 -7.01 21.76 -1.43
CA MET A 71 -8.19 22.64 -1.45
C MET A 71 -8.56 23.15 -0.06
N ALA A 72 -8.42 22.32 0.99
CA ALA A 72 -8.67 22.74 2.36
C ALA A 72 -7.70 23.83 2.83
N ARG A 73 -6.40 23.69 2.54
CA ARG A 73 -5.40 24.72 2.85
C ARG A 73 -5.64 26.02 2.09
N GLN A 74 -6.15 25.93 0.87
CA GLN A 74 -6.55 27.09 0.07
C GLN A 74 -7.88 27.71 0.53
N ARG A 75 -8.51 27.22 1.62
CA ARG A 75 -9.83 27.65 2.14
C ARG A 75 -10.98 27.45 1.15
N ARG A 76 -10.84 26.50 0.23
CA ARG A 76 -11.84 26.16 -0.80
C ARG A 76 -12.70 24.96 -0.40
N LEU A 77 -12.19 24.14 0.51
CA LEU A 77 -12.96 23.14 1.25
C LEU A 77 -12.80 23.37 2.74
N HIS A 78 -13.84 23.07 3.51
CA HIS A 78 -13.74 22.92 4.95
C HIS A 78 -13.77 21.42 5.27
N LEU A 79 -12.71 20.92 5.93
CA LEU A 79 -12.63 19.54 6.40
C LEU A 79 -12.86 19.53 7.90
N ALA A 80 -14.05 19.10 8.30
CA ALA A 80 -14.41 18.99 9.71
C ALA A 80 -13.72 17.77 10.34
N HIS A 81 -13.24 17.92 11.58
CA HIS A 81 -12.64 16.82 12.36
C HIS A 81 -13.61 15.64 12.57
N THR A 82 -14.91 15.85 12.35
CA THR A 82 -15.99 14.83 12.38
C THR A 82 -16.09 13.99 11.10
N GLY A 83 -15.20 14.21 10.12
CA GLY A 83 -15.16 13.42 8.89
C GLY A 83 -16.03 13.96 7.75
N TRP A 84 -16.43 15.23 7.82
CA TRP A 84 -17.21 15.90 6.77
C TRP A 84 -16.35 16.83 5.92
N ALA A 85 -16.63 16.86 4.62
CA ALA A 85 -16.08 17.84 3.69
C ALA A 85 -17.20 18.74 3.20
N THR A 86 -17.00 20.05 3.33
CA THR A 86 -17.92 21.08 2.85
C THR A 86 -17.23 21.93 1.79
N VAL A 87 -17.89 22.15 0.67
CA VAL A 87 -17.43 23.01 -0.42
C VAL A 87 -17.66 24.47 -0.04
N VAL A 88 -16.58 25.24 0.02
CA VAL A 88 -16.62 26.69 0.26
C VAL A 88 -16.55 27.43 -1.08
N ASP A 89 -15.71 26.95 -2.00
CA ASP A 89 -15.56 27.47 -3.36
C ASP A 89 -15.83 26.35 -4.40
N PRO A 90 -16.92 26.44 -5.18
CA PRO A 90 -17.31 25.42 -6.15
C PRO A 90 -16.52 25.47 -7.46
N LEU A 91 -15.64 26.46 -7.67
CA LEU A 91 -14.88 26.60 -8.91
C LEU A 91 -13.61 25.77 -8.87
N GLY A 92 -13.64 24.53 -9.39
CA GLY A 92 -12.45 23.68 -9.49
C GLY A 92 -11.45 24.17 -10.55
N ARG A 93 -10.18 24.38 -10.16
CA ARG A 93 -9.11 24.93 -11.00
C ARG A 93 -8.57 23.91 -11.99
N ASP A 94 -8.51 22.66 -11.57
CA ASP A 94 -8.05 21.54 -12.39
C ASP A 94 -9.13 20.43 -12.49
N GLU A 95 -8.87 19.44 -13.34
CA GLU A 95 -9.81 18.34 -13.56
C GLU A 95 -10.04 17.46 -12.32
N ILE A 96 -9.02 17.33 -11.48
CA ILE A 96 -9.06 16.49 -10.28
C ILE A 96 -9.85 17.21 -9.17
N GLU A 97 -9.64 18.52 -8.98
CA GLU A 97 -10.44 19.36 -8.09
C GLU A 97 -11.91 19.38 -8.51
N ARG A 98 -12.21 19.56 -9.80
CA ARG A 98 -13.58 19.46 -10.32
C ARG A 98 -14.20 18.10 -10.04
N SER A 99 -13.40 17.04 -10.15
CA SER A 99 -13.83 15.68 -9.81
C SER A 99 -14.11 15.50 -8.32
N VAL A 100 -13.34 16.15 -7.44
CA VAL A 100 -13.59 16.15 -5.99
C VAL A 100 -14.87 16.91 -5.64
N ILE A 101 -15.08 18.10 -6.23
CA ILE A 101 -16.30 18.89 -6.03
C ILE A 101 -17.52 18.11 -6.52
N GLY A 102 -17.45 17.52 -7.73
CA GLY A 102 -18.49 16.65 -8.25
C GLY A 102 -18.73 15.40 -7.39
N ALA A 103 -17.67 14.86 -6.78
CA ALA A 103 -17.78 13.76 -5.83
C ALA A 103 -18.39 14.18 -4.48
N ILE A 104 -18.33 15.44 -4.07
CA ILE A 104 -19.08 15.92 -2.89
C ILE A 104 -20.58 16.00 -3.21
N GLY A 105 -20.91 16.45 -4.43
CA GLY A 105 -22.28 16.53 -4.92
C GLY A 105 -22.91 17.91 -4.72
N PRO A 106 -24.16 18.09 -5.21
CA PRO A 106 -24.80 19.40 -5.28
C PRO A 106 -25.17 19.99 -3.91
N GLU A 107 -25.29 19.16 -2.88
CA GLU A 107 -25.57 19.61 -1.51
C GLU A 107 -24.40 20.39 -0.88
N GLY A 108 -23.22 20.37 -1.51
CA GLY A 108 -22.04 21.09 -1.04
C GLY A 108 -21.42 20.51 0.22
N GLN A 109 -21.96 19.43 0.79
CA GLN A 109 -21.40 18.72 1.94
C GLN A 109 -21.53 17.20 1.78
N SER A 110 -20.49 16.47 2.16
CA SER A 110 -20.52 14.99 2.16
C SER A 110 -19.45 14.45 3.10
N ARG A 111 -19.63 13.21 3.56
CA ARG A 111 -18.59 12.49 4.31
C ARG A 111 -17.33 12.31 3.48
N ILE A 112 -16.17 12.43 4.12
CA ILE A 112 -14.85 12.36 3.47
C ILE A 112 -14.60 10.96 2.89
N ALA A 113 -14.92 9.89 3.62
CA ALA A 113 -14.66 8.51 3.18
C ALA A 113 -15.29 8.15 1.81
N PRO A 114 -16.59 8.37 1.56
CA PRO A 114 -17.19 8.10 0.25
C PRO A 114 -16.71 9.07 -0.83
N VAL A 115 -16.42 10.34 -0.49
CA VAL A 115 -15.86 11.31 -1.43
C VAL A 115 -14.49 10.86 -1.92
N ARG A 116 -13.59 10.44 -1.01
CA ARG A 116 -12.27 9.92 -1.36
C ARG A 116 -12.36 8.73 -2.31
N THR A 117 -13.27 7.81 -2.03
CA THR A 117 -13.50 6.62 -2.86
C THR A 117 -13.99 7.00 -4.26
N ARG A 118 -14.99 7.87 -4.36
CA ARG A 118 -15.50 8.35 -5.65
C ARG A 118 -14.45 9.14 -6.42
N ALA A 119 -13.79 10.10 -5.77
CA ALA A 119 -12.75 10.94 -6.36
C ALA A 119 -11.57 10.11 -6.90
N ALA A 120 -11.15 9.07 -6.17
CA ALA A 120 -10.10 8.15 -6.60
C ALA A 120 -10.42 7.40 -7.91
N HIS A 121 -11.70 7.14 -8.20
CA HIS A 121 -12.14 6.38 -9.38
C HIS A 121 -12.73 7.27 -10.48
N THR A 122 -12.33 8.54 -10.55
CA THR A 122 -12.76 9.47 -11.60
C THR A 122 -11.93 9.34 -12.87
N ASP A 123 -12.48 9.76 -14.00
CA ASP A 123 -11.77 9.74 -15.29
C ASP A 123 -10.53 10.62 -15.28
N ALA A 124 -10.53 11.72 -14.53
CA ALA A 124 -9.34 12.57 -14.38
C ALA A 124 -8.15 11.80 -13.78
N VAL A 125 -8.41 10.99 -12.75
CA VAL A 125 -7.37 10.17 -12.10
C VAL A 125 -6.99 8.97 -12.98
N ARG A 126 -7.93 8.39 -13.72
CA ARG A 126 -7.59 7.38 -14.76
C ARG A 126 -6.68 7.95 -15.84
N ARG A 127 -7.00 9.12 -16.40
CA ARG A 127 -6.14 9.79 -17.40
C ARG A 127 -4.74 10.10 -16.85
N LEU A 128 -4.65 10.48 -15.57
CA LEU A 128 -3.36 10.64 -14.88
C LEU A 128 -2.58 9.32 -14.84
N ALA A 129 -3.24 8.22 -14.43
CA ALA A 129 -2.65 6.89 -14.43
C ALA A 129 -2.15 6.49 -15.83
N ASP A 130 -2.97 6.67 -16.86
CA ASP A 130 -2.63 6.31 -18.23
C ASP A 130 -1.45 7.12 -18.77
N ARG A 131 -1.31 8.39 -18.37
CA ARG A 131 -0.12 9.20 -18.70
C ARG A 131 1.12 8.64 -18.01
N LEU A 132 1.04 8.31 -16.73
CA LEU A 132 2.16 7.75 -15.97
C LEU A 132 2.57 6.35 -16.47
N VAL A 133 1.62 5.54 -16.93
CA VAL A 133 1.91 4.25 -17.56
C VAL A 133 2.58 4.46 -18.91
N ARG A 134 2.09 5.39 -19.72
CA ARG A 134 2.71 5.74 -21.02
C ARG A 134 4.12 6.30 -20.87
N SER A 135 4.41 7.04 -19.80
CA SER A 135 5.77 7.52 -19.50
C SER A 135 6.65 6.46 -18.85
N GLY A 136 6.14 5.24 -18.63
CA GLY A 136 6.87 4.14 -18.00
C GLY A 136 7.15 4.38 -16.51
N LEU A 137 6.50 5.37 -15.89
CA LEU A 137 6.65 5.69 -14.46
C LEU A 137 5.69 4.86 -13.59
N ALA A 138 4.58 4.37 -14.14
CA ALA A 138 3.61 3.54 -13.42
C ALA A 138 3.38 2.15 -14.06
N VAL A 139 2.97 1.18 -13.25
CA VAL A 139 2.68 -0.19 -13.69
C VAL A 139 1.20 -0.32 -14.10
N PRO A 140 0.87 -0.93 -15.25
CA PRO A 140 -0.50 -1.02 -15.79
C PRO A 140 -1.54 -1.65 -14.85
N ASP A 141 -1.13 -2.57 -13.98
CA ASP A 141 -2.02 -3.34 -13.09
C ASP A 141 -2.13 -2.77 -11.66
N ALA A 142 -1.64 -1.55 -11.42
CA ALA A 142 -1.73 -0.92 -10.10
C ALA A 142 -3.18 -0.69 -9.59
N ALA A 143 -4.18 -0.85 -10.46
CA ALA A 143 -5.61 -0.79 -10.13
C ALA A 143 -6.19 -2.11 -9.59
N GLY A 144 -5.45 -3.23 -9.62
CA GLY A 144 -5.92 -4.55 -9.19
C GLY A 144 -5.50 -4.93 -7.76
N PRO A 145 -6.25 -5.81 -7.05
CA PRO A 145 -5.96 -6.23 -5.68
C PRO A 145 -4.80 -7.24 -5.57
N THR A 146 -3.73 -7.08 -6.35
CA THR A 146 -2.74 -8.15 -6.58
C THR A 146 -1.70 -8.26 -5.47
N ILE A 147 -1.24 -7.17 -4.87
CA ILE A 147 -0.29 -7.25 -3.73
C ILE A 147 -1.02 -7.54 -2.41
N GLY A 148 -2.21 -6.96 -2.22
CA GLY A 148 -3.04 -7.23 -1.04
C GLY A 148 -3.52 -8.69 -0.98
N ALA A 149 -3.86 -9.29 -2.13
CA ALA A 149 -4.21 -10.72 -2.20
C ALA A 149 -3.00 -11.61 -1.91
N ALA A 150 -1.82 -11.30 -2.45
CA ALA A 150 -0.60 -12.05 -2.17
C ALA A 150 -0.23 -12.01 -0.68
N VAL A 151 -0.29 -10.83 -0.03
CA VAL A 151 -0.03 -10.68 1.40
C VAL A 151 -1.08 -11.38 2.26
N ARG A 152 -2.37 -11.32 1.88
CA ARG A 152 -3.45 -12.08 2.55
C ARG A 152 -3.25 -13.59 2.42
N GLN A 153 -2.78 -14.05 1.27
CA GLN A 153 -2.53 -15.48 1.04
C GLN A 153 -1.35 -15.98 1.86
N VAL A 154 -0.29 -15.18 2.00
CA VAL A 154 0.84 -15.49 2.90
C VAL A 154 0.41 -15.48 4.37
N ARG A 155 -0.47 -14.55 4.78
CA ARG A 155 -1.06 -14.55 6.13
C ARG A 155 -1.96 -15.76 6.39
N ALA A 156 -2.78 -16.14 5.42
CA ALA A 156 -3.62 -17.33 5.50
C ALA A 156 -2.77 -18.60 5.62
N ALA A 157 -1.67 -18.68 4.88
CA ALA A 157 -0.69 -19.75 4.98
C ALA A 157 -0.02 -19.81 6.36
N ALA A 158 0.37 -18.67 6.93
CA ALA A 158 0.92 -18.60 8.29
C ALA A 158 -0.10 -19.03 9.36
N LEU A 159 -1.36 -18.63 9.21
CA LEU A 159 -2.45 -19.08 10.09
C LEU A 159 -2.70 -20.58 9.98
N ALA A 160 -2.67 -21.15 8.76
CA ALA A 160 -2.84 -22.58 8.56
C ALA A 160 -1.74 -23.39 9.26
N VAL A 161 -0.48 -22.94 9.18
CA VAL A 161 0.66 -23.56 9.89
C VAL A 161 0.47 -23.49 11.41
N ALA A 162 0.00 -22.36 11.94
CA ALA A 162 -0.28 -22.21 13.36
C ALA A 162 -1.43 -23.13 13.83
N VAL A 163 -2.50 -23.24 13.03
CA VAL A 163 -3.64 -24.14 13.31
C VAL A 163 -3.20 -25.61 13.30
N LEU A 164 -2.38 -26.01 12.33
CA LEU A 164 -1.80 -27.36 12.26
C LEU A 164 -0.89 -27.67 13.45
N ALA A 165 -0.10 -26.70 13.92
CA ALA A 165 0.75 -26.85 15.11
C ALA A 165 -0.09 -27.01 16.39
N VAL A 166 -1.16 -26.24 16.55
CA VAL A 166 -2.10 -26.37 17.67
C VAL A 166 -2.84 -27.71 17.62
N ALA A 167 -3.29 -28.13 16.44
CA ALA A 167 -3.94 -29.43 16.25
C ALA A 167 -3.00 -30.59 16.60
N ALA A 168 -1.72 -30.51 16.24
CA ALA A 168 -0.72 -31.51 16.61
C ALA A 168 -0.47 -31.58 18.13
N LEU A 169 -0.64 -30.46 18.85
CA LEU A 169 -0.52 -30.41 20.31
C LEU A 169 -1.74 -30.98 21.05
N LEU A 170 -2.92 -30.95 20.41
CA LEU A 170 -4.18 -31.42 20.98
C LEU A 170 -4.42 -32.92 20.76
N ILE A 171 -3.67 -33.58 19.86
CA ILE A 171 -3.75 -35.04 19.68
C ILE A 171 -3.10 -35.72 20.90
N PRO A 172 -3.81 -36.63 21.60
CA PRO A 172 -3.27 -37.31 22.77
C PRO A 172 -2.11 -38.22 22.38
N ILE A 173 -0.89 -37.81 22.74
CA ILE A 173 0.35 -38.56 22.53
C ILE A 173 0.43 -39.67 23.59
N GLN A 174 0.59 -40.93 23.15
CA GLN A 174 0.81 -42.07 24.04
C GLN A 174 2.12 -41.93 24.83
N ALA A 175 2.12 -42.50 26.03
CA ALA A 175 2.92 -42.11 27.21
C ALA A 175 4.46 -42.20 27.11
N ASP A 176 5.05 -42.56 25.97
CA ASP A 176 6.49 -42.85 25.87
C ASP A 176 7.30 -41.81 25.07
N THR A 177 6.67 -40.75 24.57
CA THR A 177 7.35 -39.68 23.81
C THR A 177 7.19 -38.34 24.50
N SER A 178 8.31 -37.75 24.95
CA SER A 178 8.33 -36.45 25.64
C SER A 178 7.76 -35.34 24.74
N ARG A 179 6.65 -34.73 25.17
CA ARG A 179 5.93 -33.65 24.46
C ARG A 179 6.82 -32.46 24.11
N LEU A 180 7.86 -32.21 24.92
CA LEU A 180 8.85 -31.16 24.70
C LEU A 180 9.69 -31.40 23.44
N MET A 181 10.02 -32.66 23.14
CA MET A 181 10.82 -33.02 21.97
C MET A 181 10.01 -32.85 20.67
N VAL A 182 8.72 -33.18 20.70
CA VAL A 182 7.78 -32.95 19.60
C VAL A 182 7.59 -31.46 19.31
N GLY A 183 7.44 -30.63 20.36
CA GLY A 183 7.33 -29.18 20.21
C GLY A 183 8.58 -28.54 19.61
N LEU A 184 9.78 -29.02 20.00
CA LEU A 184 11.06 -28.50 19.49
C LEU A 184 11.21 -28.72 17.98
N TRP A 185 10.78 -29.87 17.47
CA TRP A 185 10.81 -30.20 16.04
C TRP A 185 9.84 -29.37 15.20
N PHE A 186 8.70 -28.95 15.76
CA PHE A 186 7.75 -28.04 15.11
C PHE A 186 8.16 -26.57 15.21
N LEU A 187 9.01 -26.21 16.17
CA LEU A 187 9.54 -24.86 16.33
C LEU A 187 10.43 -24.44 15.16
N LEU A 188 11.16 -25.39 14.54
CA LEU A 188 12.00 -25.16 13.36
C LEU A 188 11.21 -24.68 12.12
N PRO A 189 10.20 -25.40 11.61
CA PRO A 189 9.39 -24.93 10.47
C PRO A 189 8.55 -23.70 10.81
N PHE A 190 8.15 -23.52 12.07
CA PHE A 190 7.44 -22.34 12.54
C PHE A 190 8.32 -21.09 12.52
N THR A 191 9.54 -21.17 13.08
CA THR A 191 10.52 -20.07 13.06
C THR A 191 10.98 -19.74 11.65
N LEU A 192 11.11 -20.74 10.77
CA LEU A 192 11.42 -20.52 9.36
C LEU A 192 10.26 -19.87 8.58
N SER A 193 9.02 -20.25 8.88
CA SER A 193 7.84 -19.59 8.30
C SER A 193 7.70 -18.14 8.81
N LEU A 194 8.01 -17.92 10.09
CA LEU A 194 7.99 -16.60 10.71
C LEU A 194 9.12 -15.71 10.20
N SER A 195 10.31 -16.25 9.95
CA SER A 195 11.44 -15.51 9.36
C SER A 195 11.15 -15.16 7.90
N CYS A 196 10.54 -16.06 7.14
CA CYS A 196 10.10 -15.79 5.77
C CYS A 196 9.00 -14.71 5.72
N LEU A 197 8.06 -14.74 6.67
CA LEU A 197 7.05 -13.69 6.84
C LEU A 197 7.68 -12.36 7.27
N ALA A 198 8.70 -12.39 8.13
CA ALA A 198 9.43 -11.20 8.54
C ALA A 198 10.17 -10.58 7.35
N ILE A 199 10.92 -11.37 6.57
CA ILE A 199 11.63 -10.92 5.36
C ILE A 199 10.64 -10.35 4.35
N ALA A 200 9.57 -11.08 4.02
CA ALA A 200 8.54 -10.58 3.12
C ALA A 200 7.89 -9.29 3.66
N ARG A 201 7.71 -9.14 4.97
CA ARG A 201 7.17 -7.91 5.55
C ARG A 201 8.17 -6.75 5.48
N PHE A 202 9.46 -7.00 5.65
CA PHE A 202 10.50 -5.98 5.57
C PHE A 202 10.79 -5.54 4.14
N GLU A 203 10.66 -6.45 3.16
CA GLU A 203 10.89 -6.16 1.74
C GLU A 203 9.62 -5.64 1.03
N VAL A 204 8.42 -6.00 1.51
CA VAL A 204 7.10 -5.61 0.95
C VAL A 204 6.45 -4.43 1.71
N HIS A 205 7.21 -3.63 2.47
CA HIS A 205 6.74 -2.35 3.03
C HIS A 205 7.78 -1.23 2.78
N PRO A 206 7.41 -0.06 2.23
CA PRO A 206 6.26 0.33 1.42
C PRO A 206 6.75 0.71 0.02
N TYR A 207 7.09 -0.27 -0.82
CA TYR A 207 7.18 0.03 -2.25
C TYR A 207 5.76 0.14 -2.76
N SER A 208 5.36 1.35 -3.14
CA SER A 208 4.07 1.59 -3.74
C SER A 208 3.91 0.61 -4.92
N PRO A 209 2.85 -0.23 -4.96
CA PRO A 209 2.54 -1.11 -6.10
C PRO A 209 2.44 -0.40 -7.47
N TRP A 210 2.53 0.92 -7.47
CA TRP A 210 2.06 1.82 -8.51
C TRP A 210 3.21 2.39 -9.32
N ALA A 211 4.37 2.57 -8.69
CA ALA A 211 5.56 3.10 -9.34
C ALA A 211 6.36 1.96 -9.97
N SER A 212 6.75 2.13 -11.24
CA SER A 212 7.76 1.29 -11.89
C SER A 212 9.14 1.54 -11.27
N ALA A 213 10.14 0.72 -11.60
CA ALA A 213 11.52 0.96 -11.19
C ALA A 213 12.05 2.35 -11.63
N ALA A 214 11.59 2.87 -12.78
CA ALA A 214 11.89 4.24 -13.19
C ALA A 214 11.17 5.27 -12.32
N GLY A 215 9.88 5.10 -12.06
CA GLY A 215 9.10 5.95 -11.15
C GLY A 215 9.67 5.99 -9.73
N GLN A 216 10.18 4.86 -9.23
CA GLN A 216 10.84 4.77 -7.93
C GLN A 216 12.15 5.57 -7.88
N ARG A 217 12.95 5.56 -8.94
CA ARG A 217 14.18 6.36 -9.01
C ARG A 217 13.88 7.86 -8.94
N VAL A 218 12.85 8.32 -9.67
CA VAL A 218 12.41 9.71 -9.64
C VAL A 218 11.85 10.09 -8.26
N LEU A 219 11.03 9.22 -7.65
CA LEU A 219 10.51 9.44 -6.30
C LEU A 219 11.63 9.48 -5.24
N GLY A 220 12.62 8.61 -5.38
CA GLY A 220 13.82 8.59 -4.53
C GLY A 220 14.70 9.82 -4.71
N ALA A 221 14.75 10.42 -5.90
CA ALA A 221 15.42 11.71 -6.10
C ALA A 221 14.69 12.85 -5.36
N LEU A 222 13.36 12.90 -5.42
CA LEU A 222 12.56 13.88 -4.66
C LEU A 222 12.69 13.72 -3.15
N LEU A 223 12.68 12.49 -2.63
CA LEU A 223 12.86 12.21 -1.20
C LEU A 223 14.23 12.65 -0.67
N ARG A 224 15.25 12.71 -1.54
CA ARG A 224 16.61 13.15 -1.19
C ARG A 224 16.78 14.67 -1.26
N ARG A 225 15.86 15.41 -1.88
CA ARG A 225 15.86 16.88 -1.89
C ARG A 225 15.65 17.37 -0.44
N ARG A 226 16.59 18.17 0.08
CA ARG A 226 16.57 18.61 1.49
C ARG A 226 15.26 19.34 1.83
N PRO A 227 14.69 19.11 3.03
CA PRO A 227 13.52 19.85 3.49
C PRO A 227 13.95 21.28 3.84
N GLY A 228 13.69 22.22 2.94
CA GLY A 228 14.05 23.64 3.09
C GLY A 228 12.96 24.65 2.75
N ASP A 229 11.90 24.24 2.04
CA ASP A 229 10.85 25.16 1.59
C ASP A 229 9.45 24.68 2.00
N GLU A 230 8.60 25.64 2.41
CA GLU A 230 7.18 25.56 2.77
C GLU A 230 6.25 24.66 1.86
N PRO A 231 6.56 24.38 0.57
CA PRO A 231 6.07 23.20 -0.19
C PRO A 231 6.25 21.82 0.49
N SER A 232 6.93 21.78 1.64
CA SER A 232 7.18 20.66 2.56
C SER A 232 5.94 19.83 2.94
N PHE A 233 4.79 20.45 3.21
CA PHE A 233 3.67 19.72 3.82
C PHE A 233 2.91 18.83 2.83
N LEU A 234 2.38 19.40 1.73
CA LEU A 234 1.59 18.61 0.77
C LEU A 234 2.46 17.55 0.09
N THR A 235 3.72 17.86 -0.17
CA THR A 235 4.70 16.89 -0.67
C THR A 235 4.94 15.76 0.35
N SER A 236 5.07 16.08 1.64
CA SER A 236 5.19 15.04 2.67
C SER A 236 3.95 14.14 2.74
N VAL A 237 2.75 14.71 2.54
CA VAL A 237 1.49 13.93 2.52
C VAL A 237 1.34 13.14 1.22
N ALA A 238 1.82 13.65 0.09
CA ALA A 238 1.89 12.91 -1.16
C ALA A 238 2.79 11.67 -1.02
N LEU A 239 3.96 11.83 -0.40
CA LEU A 239 4.96 10.78 -0.25
C LEU A 239 4.65 9.78 0.87
N ARG A 240 4.16 10.25 2.03
CA ARG A 240 3.99 9.42 3.25
C ARG A 240 2.52 9.20 3.65
N GLY A 241 1.60 9.86 2.97
CA GLY A 241 0.17 9.76 3.22
C GLY A 241 -0.34 10.56 4.42
N ILE A 242 -1.59 10.29 4.83
CA ILE A 242 -2.31 10.98 5.92
C ILE A 242 -1.55 10.99 7.25
N ARG A 243 -0.65 10.04 7.48
CA ARG A 243 0.17 9.99 8.71
C ARG A 243 1.17 11.14 8.82
N ALA A 244 1.52 11.80 7.71
CA ALA A 244 2.37 12.98 7.72
C ALA A 244 1.64 14.28 8.12
N ILE A 245 0.31 14.23 8.29
CA ILE A 245 -0.46 15.39 8.75
C ILE A 245 -0.12 15.66 10.22
N GLY A 246 0.57 16.78 10.48
CA GLY A 246 0.95 17.23 11.83
C GLY A 246 -0.26 17.63 12.69
N GLU A 247 -1.28 18.23 12.08
CA GLU A 247 -2.50 18.69 12.74
C GLU A 247 -3.43 17.51 13.12
N PRO A 248 -3.70 17.30 14.42
CA PRO A 248 -4.48 16.15 14.87
C PRO A 248 -5.94 16.22 14.43
N GLU A 249 -6.55 17.41 14.38
CA GLU A 249 -7.95 17.60 13.94
C GLU A 249 -8.14 17.25 12.46
N LEU A 250 -7.21 17.69 11.62
CA LEU A 250 -7.23 17.40 10.20
C LEU A 250 -6.96 15.92 9.94
N ARG A 251 -6.06 15.30 10.70
CA ARG A 251 -5.85 13.86 10.66
C ARG A 251 -7.11 13.10 11.08
N ALA A 252 -7.80 13.57 12.12
CA ALA A 252 -9.04 12.99 12.61
C ALA A 252 -10.12 12.96 11.52
N ALA A 253 -10.24 14.04 10.74
CA ALA A 253 -11.16 14.12 9.61
C ALA A 253 -11.00 12.96 8.60
N PHE A 254 -9.75 12.56 8.30
CA PHE A 254 -9.48 11.45 7.38
C PHE A 254 -9.56 10.06 8.02
N THR A 255 -9.37 9.97 9.35
CA THR A 255 -9.43 8.70 10.09
C THR A 255 -10.82 8.36 10.63
N HIS A 256 -11.74 9.32 10.59
CA HIS A 256 -13.12 9.12 11.02
C HIS A 256 -13.75 8.01 10.16
N ARG A 257 -13.91 6.84 10.78
CA ARG A 257 -14.66 5.73 10.21
C ARG A 257 -16.09 5.87 10.69
N ASP A 258 -17.00 5.90 9.73
CA ASP A 258 -18.42 5.81 10.02
C ASP A 258 -18.66 4.54 10.84
N ALA A 259 -19.14 4.71 12.07
CA ALA A 259 -19.89 3.65 12.71
C ALA A 259 -21.07 3.36 11.78
N PRO A 260 -21.30 2.10 11.36
CA PRO A 260 -22.45 1.78 10.53
C PRO A 260 -23.70 2.26 11.26
N HIS A 261 -24.47 3.14 10.61
CA HIS A 261 -25.83 3.43 11.05
C HIS A 261 -26.56 2.09 11.09
N ARG A 262 -26.86 1.62 12.31
CA ARG A 262 -27.86 0.59 12.51
C ARG A 262 -29.20 1.31 12.39
N GLU A 263 -29.84 1.13 11.24
CA GLU A 263 -31.31 1.22 11.16
C GLU A 263 -31.91 -0.05 11.78
#